data_AF-A0A920NMR2-F1
#
_entry.id   AF-A0A920NMR2-F1
#
_cell.length_a   1.000
_cell.length_b   1.000
_cell.length_c   1.000
_cell.angle_alpha   90.00
_cell.angle_beta   90.00
_cell.angle_gamma   90.00
#
_symmetry.space_group_name_H-M   'P 1'
#
loop_
_entity.id
_entity.type
_entity.pdbx_description
1 polymer ?
#
loop_
_entity_poly.entity_id
_entity_poly.type
_entity_poly.pdbx_seq_one_letter_code
_entity_poly.pdbx_strand_id
1 'polypeptide(L)' 'MADWIIDLGPEGGMMGVGSASGVPEKIAKVKKSFTGQFLQKVL' A
#
# COMPACT_ATOMS: atom_id res chain seq x y z
N MET A 1 1.41 15.07 -2.47
CA MET A 1 1.15 14.07 -3.53
C MET A 1 2.42 13.26 -3.70
N ALA A 2 2.31 11.94 -3.79
CA ALA A 2 3.44 11.07 -4.08
C ALA A 2 3.26 10.53 -5.50
N ASP A 3 4.32 10.53 -6.29
CA ASP A 3 4.30 9.97 -7.64
C ASP A 3 4.48 8.45 -7.63
N TRP A 4 5.07 7.92 -6.56
CA TRP A 4 5.34 6.50 -6.39
C TRP A 4 5.32 6.11 -4.92
N ILE A 5 4.78 4.92 -4.63
CA ILE A 5 4.67 4.35 -3.30
C ILE A 5 5.27 2.95 -3.31
N ILE A 6 5.99 2.62 -2.23
CA ILE A 6 6.40 1.26 -1.88
C ILE A 6 5.75 0.97 -0.53
N ASP A 7 4.77 0.07 -0.55
CA ASP A 7 4.03 -0.38 0.62
C ASP A 7 4.62 -1.70 1.12
N LEU A 8 5.00 -1.74 2.39
CA LEU A 8 5.66 -2.87 3.04
C LEU A 8 4.72 -3.43 4.11
N GLY A 9 4.52 -4.75 4.12
CA GLY A 9 3.58 -5.39 5.04
C GLY A 9 2.77 -6.49 4.35
N PRO A 10 1.60 -6.91 4.89
CA PRO A 10 0.72 -6.14 5.79
C PRO A 10 1.11 -6.14 7.27
N GLU A 11 1.83 -7.14 7.74
CA GLU A 11 2.21 -7.27 9.15
C GLU A 11 3.54 -6.58 9.47
N GLY A 12 3.74 -6.22 10.74
CA GLY A 12 5.00 -5.68 11.25
C GLY A 12 6.02 -6.77 11.65
N GLY A 13 7.30 -6.43 11.61
CA GLY A 13 8.39 -7.32 12.06
C GLY A 13 8.69 -8.46 11.09
N MET A 14 9.16 -9.60 11.60
CA MET A 14 9.63 -10.73 10.78
C MET A 14 8.53 -11.37 9.91
N MET A 15 7.26 -11.10 10.22
CA MET A 15 6.10 -11.53 9.46
C MET A 15 5.69 -10.55 8.35
N GLY A 16 6.42 -9.43 8.19
CA GLY A 16 6.26 -8.49 7.09
C GLY A 16 6.75 -9.07 5.77
N VAL A 17 6.11 -10.14 5.30
CA VAL A 17 6.40 -10.81 4.03
C VAL A 17 5.40 -10.34 2.98
N GLY A 18 5.70 -9.20 2.37
CA GLY A 18 4.91 -8.65 1.27
C GLY A 18 5.29 -7.22 0.92
N SER A 19 5.24 -6.90 -0.37
CA SER A 19 5.42 -5.54 -0.85
C SER A 19 4.54 -5.25 -2.05
N ALA A 20 3.88 -4.09 -2.07
CA ALA A 20 3.18 -3.55 -3.22
C ALA A 20 3.80 -2.22 -3.64
N SER A 21 4.06 -2.02 -4.94
CA SER A 21 4.67 -0.79 -5.44
C SER A 21 4.00 -0.22 -6.68
N GLY A 22 3.99 1.11 -6.77
CA GLY A 22 3.47 1.87 -7.91
C GLY A 22 2.85 3.20 -7.53
N VAL A 23 2.16 3.82 -8.50
CA VAL A 23 1.42 5.07 -8.32
C VAL A 23 0.29 4.94 -7.28
N PRO A 24 -0.14 6.02 -6.62
CA PRO A 24 -1.15 5.97 -5.55
C PRO A 24 -2.44 5.24 -5.94
N GLU A 25 -2.93 5.44 -7.15
CA GLU A 25 -4.15 4.81 -7.68
C GLU A 25 -4.02 3.30 -7.82
N LYS A 26 -2.79 2.82 -8.09
CA LYS A 26 -2.50 1.38 -8.13
C LYS A 26 -2.49 0.80 -6.73
N ILE A 27 -1.84 1.47 -5.77
CA ILE A 27 -1.79 1.00 -4.37
C ILE A 27 -3.18 1.00 -3.74
N ALA A 28 -4.01 2.01 -4.03
CA ALA A 28 -5.39 2.08 -3.57
C ALA A 28 -6.17 0.79 -3.91
N LYS A 29 -5.94 0.18 -5.08
CA LYS A 29 -6.64 -1.05 -5.51
C LYS A 29 -6.14 -2.33 -4.82
N VAL A 30 -5.03 -2.29 -4.08
CA VAL A 30 -4.45 -3.45 -3.41
C VAL A 30 -5.22 -3.74 -2.12
N LYS A 31 -6.18 -4.68 -2.15
CA LYS A 31 -7.02 -5.03 -0.99
C LYS A 31 -6.24 -5.45 0.26
N LYS A 32 -5.07 -6.08 0.07
CA LYS A 32 -4.18 -6.53 1.15
C LYS A 32 -3.30 -5.42 1.74
N SER A 33 -3.31 -4.22 1.15
CA SER A 33 -2.52 -3.08 1.60
C SER A 33 -3.34 -2.24 2.58
N PHE A 34 -2.87 -2.09 3.82
CA PHE A 34 -3.49 -1.14 4.74
C PHE A 34 -3.38 0.28 4.18
N THR A 35 -2.21 0.66 3.66
CA THR A 35 -1.98 1.93 2.96
C THR A 35 -3.00 2.15 1.83
N GLY A 36 -3.23 1.14 0.99
CA GLY A 36 -4.20 1.17 -0.10
C GLY A 36 -5.64 1.36 0.37
N GLN A 37 -6.04 0.72 1.47
CA GLN A 37 -7.36 0.89 2.07
C GLN A 37 -7.61 2.32 2.58
N PHE A 38 -6.57 3.00 3.07
CA PHE A 38 -6.66 4.42 3.44
C PHE A 38 -6.64 5.33 2.21
N LEU A 39 -5.77 5.06 1.24
CA LEU A 39 -5.70 5.81 -0.02
C LEU A 39 -7.04 5.84 -0.76
N GLN A 40 -7.78 4.72 -0.78
CA GLN A 40 -9.12 4.65 -1.38
C GLN A 40 -10.13 5.65 -0.80
N LYS A 41 -9.93 6.15 0.41
CA LYS A 41 -10.87 7.06 1.07
C LYS A 41 -10.55 8.53 0.82
N VAL A 42 -9.35 8.83 0.32
CA VAL A 42 -8.81 10.19 0.23
C VAL A 42 -8.42 10.60 -1.19
N LEU A 43 -8.41 9.65 -2.13
CA LEU A 43 -8.36 9.88 -3.58
C LEU A 43 -9.79 9.98 -4.14
#